data_AF-A0A2V8BJZ3-F1
#
_entry.id   AF-A0A2V8BJZ3-F1
#
_cell.length_a   1.000
_cell.length_b   1.000
_cell.length_c   1.000
_cell.angle_alpha   90.00
_cell.angle_beta   90.00
_cell.angle_gamma   90.00
#
_symmetry.space_group_name_H-M   'P 1'
#
loop_
_entity.id
_entity.type
_entity.pdbx_description
1 polymer ?
#
loop_
_entity_poly.entity_id
_entity_poly.type
_entity_poly.pdbx_seq_one_letter_code
_entity_poly.pdbx_strand_id
1 'polypeptide(L)'
;MFPESARPLHGDQRHPAAVDSECVSAQDFQISGGPSWIGSDHFDIVAKIDGSAQDPFAAAQRPGPTPLQLMIRALLAERFKLTVHNETRDLPIYALVMARSDGRLGPELHRSETDCAAQMAAARGRGAPAAPPQSGAPMPCGIRIGMGNIAVGGATLSQVASNLSMFVGRVVQDRTGLTGAFDVNLTWTPDQMPQRAPGTPADQPLRVNGVDIDPNGPSIFTAVQEQLGLKLDSQRGPVDILVIDRAEHPVED
;
A
#
# COMPACT_ATOMS: atom_id res chain seq x y z
N MET A 1 10.99 33.88 7.89
CA MET A 1 12.23 33.72 8.66
C MET A 1 11.92 32.77 9.80
N PHE A 2 12.11 31.47 9.56
CA PHE A 2 11.75 30.40 10.49
C PHE A 2 13.04 29.74 10.98
N PRO A 3 13.17 29.40 12.29
CA PRO A 3 14.40 28.80 12.80
C PRO A 3 14.44 27.29 12.51
N GLU A 4 15.66 26.80 12.38
CA GLU A 4 16.10 25.75 11.48
C GLU A 4 17.00 24.78 12.28
N SER A 5 16.76 23.47 12.15
CA SER A 5 17.71 22.44 12.59
C SER A 5 17.34 21.09 11.99
N ALA A 6 18.31 20.40 11.40
CA ALA A 6 18.26 18.99 11.03
C ALA A 6 19.45 18.30 11.72
N ARG A 7 19.25 17.14 12.34
CA ARG A 7 20.31 16.38 13.01
C ARG A 7 20.30 14.92 12.56
N PRO A 8 21.47 14.29 12.38
CA PRO A 8 21.56 12.87 12.07
C PRO A 8 21.16 12.02 13.29
N LEU A 9 20.35 10.98 13.08
CA LEU A 9 19.92 10.06 14.12
C LEU A 9 20.72 8.74 14.05
N HIS A 10 21.24 8.30 15.20
CA HIS A 10 21.66 6.90 15.43
C HIS A 10 20.45 6.13 15.99
N GLY A 11 19.82 5.28 15.17
CA GLY A 11 18.75 4.42 15.66
C GLY A 11 17.93 3.78 14.55
N ASP A 12 18.08 2.47 14.39
CA ASP A 12 17.40 1.58 13.45
C ASP A 12 15.88 1.54 13.70
N GLN A 13 15.09 2.23 12.87
CA GLN A 13 13.67 1.93 12.62
C GLN A 13 13.28 2.32 11.19
N ARG A 14 13.14 1.31 10.34
CA ARG A 14 12.65 1.41 8.96
C ARG A 14 11.14 1.72 8.91
N HIS A 15 10.76 2.80 8.24
CA HIS A 15 9.39 3.07 7.78
C HIS A 15 9.42 3.69 6.37
N PRO A 16 8.61 3.21 5.41
CA PRO A 16 8.58 3.75 4.05
C PRO A 16 7.69 5.01 3.95
N ALA A 17 8.16 6.01 3.20
CA ALA A 17 7.48 7.29 2.97
C ALA A 17 7.05 7.45 1.50
N ALA A 18 5.84 7.97 1.26
CA ALA A 18 5.26 8.20 -0.06
C ALA A 18 4.88 9.69 -0.30
N VAL A 19 5.61 10.44 -1.13
CA VAL A 19 5.55 10.76 -2.59
C VAL A 19 4.57 11.83 -3.11
N ASP A 20 4.99 12.41 -4.24
CA ASP A 20 4.43 13.49 -5.05
C ASP A 20 3.11 13.17 -5.82
N SER A 21 2.29 14.11 -6.33
CA SER A 21 0.89 13.80 -6.77
C SER A 21 0.64 13.72 -8.26
N GLU A 22 1.63 13.16 -8.94
CA GLU A 22 1.33 12.19 -9.98
C GLU A 22 1.89 10.81 -9.62
N CYS A 23 2.25 10.58 -8.36
CA CYS A 23 2.71 9.30 -7.92
C CYS A 23 1.50 8.43 -7.55
N VAL A 24 1.13 7.55 -8.49
CA VAL A 24 0.64 6.20 -8.16
C VAL A 24 1.46 5.71 -6.97
N SER A 25 0.83 5.10 -5.97
CA SER A 25 1.50 4.50 -4.82
C SER A 25 2.68 3.61 -5.27
N ALA A 26 3.85 4.25 -5.39
CA ALA A 26 5.05 3.67 -5.96
C ALA A 26 5.66 2.83 -4.86
N GLN A 27 5.81 1.55 -5.15
CA GLN A 27 6.47 0.63 -4.24
C GLN A 27 7.98 0.85 -4.32
N ASP A 28 8.73 0.42 -3.30
CA ASP A 28 10.19 0.66 -3.23
C ASP A 28 10.93 0.22 -4.51
N PHE A 29 10.48 -0.86 -5.15
CA PHE A 29 11.06 -1.36 -6.41
C PHE A 29 10.72 -0.50 -7.65
N GLN A 30 9.82 0.47 -7.53
CA GLN A 30 9.48 1.47 -8.54
C GLN A 30 10.24 2.79 -8.33
N ILE A 31 11.17 2.85 -7.37
CA ILE A 31 12.05 4.00 -7.17
C ILE A 31 13.45 3.61 -7.64
N SER A 32 14.10 4.46 -8.44
CA SER A 32 15.46 4.20 -8.90
C SER A 32 16.32 5.47 -8.99
N GLY A 33 17.63 5.30 -9.10
CA GLY A 33 18.57 6.42 -9.16
C GLY A 33 18.92 6.99 -7.78
N GLY A 34 19.40 8.23 -7.78
CA GLY A 34 19.82 8.94 -6.59
C GLY A 34 21.19 8.53 -6.02
N PRO A 35 21.75 9.33 -5.10
CA PRO A 35 22.94 8.96 -4.36
C PRO A 35 22.72 7.74 -3.47
N SER A 36 23.79 6.98 -3.20
CA SER A 36 23.72 5.76 -2.38
C SER A 36 23.18 5.97 -0.97
N TRP A 37 23.31 7.18 -0.42
CA TRP A 37 22.88 7.50 0.93
C TRP A 37 21.36 7.53 1.11
N ILE A 38 20.57 7.67 0.02
CA ILE A 38 19.10 7.74 0.10
C ILE A 38 18.50 6.50 0.78
N GLY A 39 19.13 5.33 0.61
CA GLY A 39 18.68 4.08 1.23
C GLY A 39 19.29 3.76 2.60
N SER A 40 20.24 4.57 3.08
CA SER A 40 21.01 4.26 4.31
C SER A 40 20.95 5.34 5.38
N ASP A 41 20.94 6.61 4.98
CA ASP A 41 21.07 7.74 5.90
C ASP A 41 19.69 8.17 6.38
N HIS A 42 19.58 8.60 7.63
CA HIS A 42 18.33 9.04 8.25
C HIS A 42 18.50 10.45 8.81
N PHE A 43 17.52 11.31 8.55
CA PHE A 43 17.53 12.71 8.94
C PHE A 43 16.28 13.03 9.75
N ASP A 44 16.45 13.69 10.90
CA ASP A 44 15.32 14.31 11.60
C ASP A 44 15.05 15.69 11.01
N ILE A 45 13.78 15.98 10.72
CA ILE A 45 13.33 17.22 10.11
C ILE A 45 12.22 17.80 10.98
N VAL A 46 12.56 18.86 11.70
CA VAL A 46 11.57 19.66 12.42
C VAL A 46 11.04 20.74 11.48
N ALA A 47 9.77 20.61 11.08
CA ALA A 47 9.07 21.59 10.26
C ALA A 47 7.91 22.23 11.04
N LYS A 48 7.68 23.52 10.81
CA LYS A 48 6.54 24.25 11.39
C LYS A 48 5.40 24.29 10.37
N ILE A 49 4.20 23.95 10.84
CA ILE A 49 2.97 24.14 10.08
C ILE A 49 2.27 25.35 10.68
N ASP A 50 2.06 26.38 9.87
CA ASP A 50 1.29 27.55 10.31
C ASP A 50 -0.17 27.14 10.52
N GLY A 51 -0.71 27.41 11.70
CA GLY A 51 -2.00 26.91 12.19
C GLY A 51 -3.26 27.35 11.43
N SER A 52 -3.11 27.94 10.25
CA SER A 52 -4.21 28.30 9.34
C SER A 52 -4.62 27.16 8.40
N ALA A 53 -3.85 26.08 8.30
CA ALA A 53 -4.23 24.91 7.53
C ALA A 53 -5.32 24.11 8.28
N GLN A 54 -6.51 23.96 7.69
CA GLN A 54 -7.45 22.93 8.15
C GLN A 54 -6.71 21.59 8.23
N ASP A 55 -6.91 20.86 9.33
CA ASP A 55 -6.24 19.61 9.71
C ASP A 55 -5.34 19.01 8.59
N PRO A 56 -4.02 19.28 8.61
CA PRO A 56 -3.11 18.87 7.54
C PRO A 56 -3.00 17.34 7.41
N PHE A 57 -3.43 16.60 8.43
CA PHE A 57 -3.48 15.13 8.45
C PHE A 57 -4.83 14.57 8.00
N ALA A 58 -5.84 15.42 7.76
CA ALA A 58 -7.10 14.97 7.20
C ALA A 58 -6.83 14.35 5.82
N ALA A 59 -7.08 13.04 5.70
CA ALA A 59 -7.00 12.33 4.43
C ALA A 59 -7.84 13.09 3.41
N ALA A 60 -7.21 13.58 2.35
CA ALA A 60 -7.91 14.31 1.30
C ALA A 60 -9.05 13.43 0.78
N GLN A 61 -10.29 13.93 0.84
CA GLN A 61 -11.44 13.24 0.27
C GLN A 61 -11.43 13.22 -1.27
N ARG A 62 -10.35 13.71 -1.88
CA ARG A 62 -10.13 13.75 -3.33
C ARG A 62 -8.84 13.00 -3.65
N PRO A 63 -8.80 12.31 -4.81
CA PRO A 63 -7.54 11.81 -5.34
C PRO A 63 -6.60 12.99 -5.60
N GLY A 64 -5.38 12.91 -5.06
CA GLY A 64 -4.41 13.99 -5.09
C GLY A 64 -3.68 14.10 -3.74
N PRO A 65 -2.77 15.08 -3.64
CA PRO A 65 -1.90 15.17 -2.49
C PRO A 65 -2.64 15.78 -1.33
N THR A 66 -2.37 15.28 -0.12
CA THR A 66 -2.73 16.04 1.07
C THR A 66 -1.92 17.35 1.12
N PRO A 67 -2.45 18.40 1.76
CA PRO A 67 -1.68 19.61 2.02
C PRO A 67 -0.33 19.31 2.70
N LEU A 68 -0.31 18.34 3.63
CA LEU A 68 0.91 17.86 4.25
C LEU A 68 1.90 17.28 3.24
N GLN A 69 1.44 16.43 2.31
CA GLN A 69 2.31 15.89 1.26
C GLN A 69 2.93 17.01 0.43
N LEU A 70 2.14 18.01 -0.01
CA LEU A 70 2.64 19.21 -0.71
C LEU A 70 3.74 19.94 0.06
N MET A 71 3.56 20.12 1.36
CA MET A 71 4.57 20.74 2.23
C MET A 71 5.85 19.90 2.33
N ILE A 72 5.72 18.57 2.49
CA ILE A 72 6.86 17.65 2.53
C ILE A 72 7.66 17.74 1.23
N ARG A 73 7.00 17.78 0.09
CA ARG A 73 7.67 17.85 -1.22
C ARG A 73 8.41 19.16 -1.39
N ALA A 74 7.80 20.28 -1.01
CA ALA A 74 8.46 21.57 -1.00
C ALA A 74 9.71 21.53 -0.11
N LEU A 75 9.62 20.92 1.08
CA LEU A 75 10.74 20.76 1.99
C LEU A 75 11.85 19.90 1.38
N LEU A 76 11.53 18.76 0.77
CA LEU A 76 12.50 17.88 0.10
C LEU A 76 13.18 18.59 -1.07
N ALA A 77 12.43 19.34 -1.88
CA ALA A 77 12.98 20.13 -2.97
C ALA A 77 13.91 21.25 -2.45
N GLU A 78 13.56 21.91 -1.35
CA GLU A 78 14.33 23.02 -0.81
C GLU A 78 15.60 22.56 -0.07
N ARG A 79 15.46 21.59 0.85
CA ARG A 79 16.56 21.18 1.74
C ARG A 79 17.47 20.13 1.14
N PHE A 80 16.91 19.18 0.41
CA PHE A 80 17.67 18.10 -0.21
C PHE A 80 17.92 18.34 -1.69
N LYS A 81 17.50 19.49 -2.23
CA LYS A 81 17.58 19.80 -3.67
C LYS A 81 17.05 18.66 -4.53
N LEU A 82 16.01 17.99 -4.03
CA LEU A 82 15.47 16.78 -4.64
C LEU A 82 14.87 17.12 -6.00
N THR A 83 15.37 16.46 -7.04
CA THR A 83 14.77 16.49 -8.38
C THR A 83 14.45 15.06 -8.81
N VAL A 84 13.25 14.88 -9.34
CA VAL A 84 12.74 13.59 -9.80
C VAL A 84 12.05 13.73 -11.15
N HIS A 85 12.02 12.63 -11.90
CA HIS A 85 11.16 12.50 -13.06
C HIS A 85 10.54 11.10 -13.11
N ASN A 86 9.46 10.98 -13.88
CA ASN A 86 8.85 9.68 -14.16
C ASN A 86 9.43 9.11 -15.45
N GLU A 87 9.78 7.83 -15.41
CA GLU A 87 10.22 7.07 -16.56
C GLU A 87 9.41 5.78 -16.64
N THR A 88 8.87 5.45 -17.81
CA THR A 88 8.23 4.15 -18.03
C THR A 88 9.26 3.16 -18.56
N ARG A 89 9.46 2.04 -17.85
CA ARG A 89 10.33 0.94 -18.30
C ARG A 89 9.56 -0.35 -18.48
N ASP A 90 9.98 -1.17 -19.44
CA ASP A 90 9.46 -2.52 -19.61
C ASP A 90 10.14 -3.47 -18.60
N LEU A 91 9.42 -3.83 -17.53
CA LEU A 91 9.91 -4.64 -16.42
C LEU A 91 9.06 -5.91 -16.21
N PRO A 92 9.58 -6.91 -15.47
CA PRO A 92 8.78 -8.04 -15.01
C PRO A 92 7.62 -7.57 -14.11
N ILE A 93 6.40 -7.91 -14.49
CA ILE A 93 5.16 -7.63 -13.76
C ILE A 93 4.38 -8.95 -13.53
N TYR A 94 3.34 -8.87 -12.71
CA TYR A 94 2.26 -9.85 -12.72
C TYR A 94 1.02 -9.24 -13.36
N ALA A 95 0.48 -9.89 -14.39
CA ALA A 95 -0.86 -9.58 -14.87
C ALA A 95 -1.88 -10.35 -14.01
N LEU A 96 -2.80 -9.64 -13.36
CA LEU A 96 -3.95 -10.24 -12.69
C LEU A 96 -5.00 -10.57 -13.76
N VAL A 97 -5.21 -11.85 -14.00
CA VAL A 97 -6.11 -12.36 -15.07
C VAL A 97 -7.12 -13.34 -14.51
N MET A 98 -8.14 -13.68 -15.28
CA MET A 98 -9.06 -14.76 -14.92
C MET A 98 -8.30 -16.09 -14.88
N ALA A 99 -8.44 -16.86 -13.79
CA ALA A 99 -7.79 -18.17 -13.70
C ALA A 99 -8.47 -19.22 -14.58
N ARG A 100 -9.76 -19.03 -14.86
CA ARG A 100 -10.61 -19.99 -15.57
C ARG A 100 -11.19 -19.33 -16.82
N SER A 101 -11.24 -20.08 -17.91
CA SER A 101 -11.87 -19.63 -19.16
C SER A 101 -13.40 -19.50 -19.05
N ASP A 102 -14.02 -20.13 -18.05
CA ASP A 102 -15.45 -20.06 -17.78
C ASP A 102 -15.89 -18.77 -17.05
N GLY A 103 -14.95 -17.89 -16.70
CA GLY A 103 -15.23 -16.60 -16.09
C GLY A 103 -15.74 -16.68 -14.64
N ARG A 104 -15.74 -17.87 -14.02
CA ARG A 104 -16.22 -18.01 -12.64
C ARG A 104 -15.23 -17.43 -11.64
N LEU A 105 -15.74 -16.58 -10.76
CA LEU A 105 -15.01 -16.06 -9.61
C LEU A 105 -14.89 -17.14 -8.53
N GLY A 106 -13.88 -16.98 -7.67
CA GLY A 106 -13.70 -17.83 -6.50
C GLY A 106 -14.63 -17.44 -5.35
N PRO A 107 -14.72 -18.30 -4.31
CA PRO A 107 -15.66 -18.14 -3.20
C PRO A 107 -15.42 -16.90 -2.33
N GLU A 108 -14.23 -16.29 -2.38
CA GLU A 108 -13.89 -15.11 -1.59
C GLU A 108 -13.80 -13.82 -2.45
N LEU A 109 -14.31 -13.87 -3.68
CA LEU A 109 -14.43 -12.72 -4.57
C LEU A 109 -15.90 -12.53 -4.97
N HIS A 110 -16.53 -11.52 -4.39
CA HIS A 110 -17.93 -11.19 -4.67
C HIS A 110 -18.04 -9.83 -5.31
N ARG A 111 -19.02 -9.66 -6.20
CA ARG A 111 -19.36 -8.32 -6.67
C ARG A 111 -20.03 -7.57 -5.52
N SER A 112 -19.52 -6.37 -5.22
CA SER A 112 -20.10 -5.53 -4.19
C SER A 112 -21.32 -4.80 -4.75
N GLU A 113 -22.45 -4.93 -4.07
CA GLU A 113 -23.65 -4.11 -4.32
C GLU A 113 -23.61 -2.80 -3.52
N THR A 114 -22.57 -2.61 -2.71
CA THR A 114 -22.47 -1.48 -1.80
C THR A 114 -21.93 -0.24 -2.51
N ASP A 115 -22.71 0.85 -2.52
CA ASP A 115 -22.19 2.16 -2.89
C ASP A 115 -21.37 2.75 -1.73
N CYS A 116 -20.07 2.52 -1.82
CA CYS A 116 -19.13 3.00 -0.82
C CYS A 116 -18.99 4.50 -0.73
N ALA A 117 -19.21 5.22 -1.83
CA ALA A 117 -19.23 6.68 -1.82
C ALA A 117 -20.44 7.18 -1.03
N ALA A 118 -21.62 6.59 -1.27
CA ALA A 118 -22.84 6.94 -0.56
C ALA A 118 -22.78 6.58 0.94
N GLN A 119 -22.24 5.41 1.30
CA GLN A 119 -22.08 5.03 2.71
C GLN A 119 -21.10 5.94 3.46
N MET A 120 -19.97 6.27 2.84
CA MET A 120 -18.99 7.19 3.44
C MET A 120 -19.56 8.62 3.56
N ALA A 121 -20.37 9.07 2.60
CA ALA A 121 -21.07 10.35 2.68
C ALA A 121 -22.13 10.36 3.81
N ALA A 122 -22.89 9.27 3.96
CA ALA A 122 -23.89 9.14 5.00
C ALA A 122 -23.28 9.05 6.42
N ALA A 123 -22.15 8.37 6.58
CA ALA A 123 -21.42 8.31 7.85
C ALA A 123 -20.94 9.71 8.30
N ARG A 124 -20.43 10.52 7.37
CA ARG A 124 -20.03 11.91 7.63
C ARG A 124 -21.19 12.79 8.07
N GLY A 125 -22.38 12.60 7.49
CA GLY A 125 -23.58 13.36 7.86
C GLY A 125 -24.11 13.08 9.27
N ARG A 126 -23.74 11.94 9.87
CA ARG A 126 -24.20 11.53 11.20
C ARG A 126 -23.25 11.92 12.34
N GLY A 127 -22.04 12.39 12.04
CA GLY A 127 -21.03 12.74 13.06
C GLY A 127 -20.68 11.58 14.02
N ALA A 128 -21.02 10.35 13.67
CA ALA A 128 -20.84 9.19 14.52
C ALA A 128 -19.47 8.56 14.25
N PRO A 129 -18.67 8.24 15.28
CA PRO A 129 -17.50 7.39 15.12
C PRO A 129 -17.95 6.07 14.47
N ALA A 130 -17.28 5.67 13.38
CA ALA A 130 -17.50 4.34 12.82
C ALA A 130 -17.29 3.32 13.95
N ALA A 131 -18.28 2.46 14.19
CA ALA A 131 -18.14 1.39 15.17
C ALA A 131 -16.88 0.58 14.81
N PRO A 132 -16.07 0.14 15.80
CA PRO A 132 -14.90 -0.67 15.51
C PRO A 132 -15.30 -1.86 14.66
N PRO A 133 -14.62 -2.14 13.53
CA PRO A 133 -14.96 -3.27 12.70
C PRO A 133 -14.85 -4.55 13.53
N GLN A 134 -15.94 -5.31 13.60
CA GLN A 134 -15.95 -6.60 14.28
C GLN A 134 -15.06 -7.57 13.50
N SER A 135 -14.17 -8.27 14.20
CA SER A 135 -13.30 -9.29 13.60
C SER A 135 -14.15 -10.33 12.85
N GLY A 136 -13.94 -10.44 11.54
CA GLY A 136 -14.65 -11.41 10.68
C GLY A 136 -15.94 -10.92 10.03
N ALA A 137 -16.40 -9.69 10.31
CA ALA A 137 -17.51 -9.10 9.54
C ALA A 137 -17.00 -8.58 8.18
N PRO A 138 -17.80 -8.70 7.09
CA PRO A 138 -17.54 -7.98 5.85
C PRO A 138 -17.41 -6.49 6.19
N MET A 139 -16.32 -5.85 5.77
CA MET A 139 -16.17 -4.40 5.89
C MET A 139 -16.78 -3.77 4.65
N PRO A 140 -18.05 -3.31 4.68
CA PRO A 140 -18.54 -2.53 3.55
C PRO A 140 -17.68 -1.27 3.51
N CYS A 141 -16.88 -1.14 2.46
CA CYS A 141 -16.14 0.09 2.17
C CYS A 141 -14.93 0.36 3.08
N GLY A 142 -14.18 -0.69 3.39
CA GLY A 142 -12.93 -0.58 4.12
C GLY A 142 -11.86 -1.51 3.58
N ILE A 143 -10.63 -1.25 3.97
CA ILE A 143 -9.49 -2.12 3.71
C ILE A 143 -8.86 -2.53 5.03
N ARG A 144 -8.58 -3.82 5.16
CA ARG A 144 -7.81 -4.41 6.24
C ARG A 144 -6.71 -5.23 5.61
N ILE A 145 -5.48 -4.78 5.81
CA ILE A 145 -4.27 -5.45 5.35
C ILE A 145 -3.56 -5.95 6.59
N GLY A 146 -3.30 -7.24 6.63
CA GLY A 146 -2.53 -7.88 7.67
C GLY A 146 -1.51 -8.84 7.08
N MET A 147 -0.72 -9.43 7.95
CA MET A 147 0.22 -10.46 7.56
C MET A 147 -0.57 -11.73 7.21
N GLY A 148 -0.52 -12.13 5.94
CA GLY A 148 -1.24 -13.31 5.45
C GLY A 148 -2.72 -13.08 5.20
N ASN A 149 -3.23 -11.84 5.27
CA ASN A 149 -4.61 -11.57 4.87
C ASN A 149 -4.86 -10.16 4.31
N ILE A 150 -5.78 -10.08 3.35
CA ILE A 150 -6.31 -8.85 2.81
C ILE A 150 -7.83 -8.98 2.78
N ALA A 151 -8.53 -8.07 3.44
CA ALA A 151 -9.96 -7.91 3.25
C ALA A 151 -10.25 -6.51 2.72
N VAL A 152 -10.97 -6.43 1.62
CA VAL A 152 -11.35 -5.18 0.98
C VAL A 152 -12.82 -5.24 0.65
N GLY A 153 -13.59 -4.22 1.03
CA GLY A 153 -14.98 -4.10 0.60
C GLY A 153 -15.17 -2.96 -0.39
N GLY A 154 -15.93 -3.23 -1.45
CA GLY A 154 -16.34 -2.26 -2.45
C GLY A 154 -15.20 -1.64 -3.26
N ALA A 155 -14.15 -2.40 -3.58
CA ALA A 155 -12.99 -1.92 -4.34
C ALA A 155 -12.95 -2.44 -5.77
N THR A 156 -12.25 -1.72 -6.66
CA THR A 156 -11.95 -2.21 -8.01
C THR A 156 -10.84 -3.26 -7.97
N LEU A 157 -10.79 -4.17 -8.96
CA LEU A 157 -9.70 -5.14 -9.04
C LEU A 157 -8.33 -4.49 -9.31
N SER A 158 -8.30 -3.28 -9.89
CA SER A 158 -7.09 -2.47 -9.97
C SER A 158 -6.57 -2.06 -8.59
N GLN A 159 -7.45 -1.67 -7.67
CA GLN A 159 -7.07 -1.39 -6.28
C GLN A 159 -6.59 -2.67 -5.57
N VAL A 160 -7.27 -3.80 -5.79
CA VAL A 160 -6.84 -5.11 -5.25
C VAL A 160 -5.45 -5.48 -5.77
N ALA A 161 -5.19 -5.28 -7.07
CA ALA A 161 -3.89 -5.51 -7.69
C ALA A 161 -2.78 -4.64 -7.07
N SER A 162 -3.02 -3.34 -6.87
CA SER A 162 -2.07 -2.46 -6.17
C SER A 162 -1.74 -2.98 -4.76
N ASN A 163 -2.72 -3.53 -4.04
CA ASN A 163 -2.48 -4.11 -2.73
C ASN A 163 -1.67 -5.41 -2.79
N LEU A 164 -1.95 -6.30 -3.75
CA LEU A 164 -1.19 -7.54 -3.94
C LEU A 164 0.28 -7.26 -4.28
N SER A 165 0.56 -6.17 -4.99
CA SER A 165 1.91 -5.79 -5.40
C SER A 165 2.86 -5.66 -4.20
N MET A 166 2.34 -5.15 -3.06
CA MET A 166 3.09 -5.01 -1.81
C MET A 166 3.63 -6.34 -1.27
N PHE A 167 2.98 -7.46 -1.60
CA PHE A 167 3.32 -8.78 -1.10
C PHE A 167 4.13 -9.63 -2.08
N VAL A 168 3.99 -9.37 -3.38
CA VAL A 168 4.66 -10.16 -4.44
C VAL A 168 5.91 -9.47 -5.00
N GLY A 169 6.23 -8.25 -4.53
CA GLY A 169 7.46 -7.54 -4.86
C GLY A 169 7.58 -7.14 -6.34
N ARG A 170 6.45 -7.06 -7.05
CA ARG A 170 6.36 -6.61 -8.45
C ARG A 170 5.02 -5.90 -8.67
N VAL A 171 4.98 -5.00 -9.65
CA VAL A 171 3.70 -4.40 -10.07
C VAL A 171 2.75 -5.51 -10.49
N VAL A 172 1.56 -5.50 -9.90
CA VAL A 172 0.43 -6.29 -10.37
C VAL A 172 -0.49 -5.37 -11.15
N GLN A 173 -0.74 -5.72 -12.42
CA GLN A 173 -1.62 -4.97 -13.30
C GLN A 173 -2.92 -5.74 -13.52
N ASP A 174 -4.05 -5.09 -13.27
CA ASP A 174 -5.37 -5.67 -13.56
C ASP A 174 -5.58 -5.82 -15.07
N ARG A 175 -5.72 -7.07 -15.51
CA ARG A 175 -6.06 -7.48 -16.88
C ARG A 175 -7.20 -8.48 -16.88
N THR A 176 -8.04 -8.45 -15.84
CA THR A 176 -9.19 -9.35 -15.71
C THR A 176 -10.33 -8.96 -16.65
N GLY A 177 -10.41 -7.68 -17.03
CA GLY A 177 -11.53 -7.12 -17.79
C GLY A 177 -12.80 -6.94 -16.96
N LEU A 178 -12.76 -7.21 -15.64
CA LEU A 178 -13.90 -7.09 -14.76
C LEU A 178 -14.06 -5.65 -14.28
N THR A 179 -15.27 -5.11 -14.45
CA THR A 179 -15.60 -3.73 -14.04
C THR A 179 -16.58 -3.72 -12.87
N GLY A 180 -16.43 -2.73 -12.00
CA GLY A 180 -17.28 -2.52 -10.84
C GLY A 180 -16.52 -2.68 -9.53
N ALA A 181 -17.27 -2.68 -8.43
CA ALA A 181 -16.76 -2.86 -7.09
C ALA A 181 -16.87 -4.33 -6.66
N PHE A 182 -15.90 -4.78 -5.88
CA PHE A 182 -15.78 -6.15 -5.39
C PHE A 182 -15.47 -6.17 -3.90
N ASP A 183 -16.03 -7.16 -3.23
CA ASP A 183 -15.69 -7.55 -1.87
C ASP A 183 -14.74 -8.75 -1.96
N VAL A 184 -13.58 -8.60 -1.34
CA VAL A 184 -12.45 -9.55 -1.38
C VAL A 184 -12.06 -9.91 0.02
N ASN A 185 -11.87 -11.21 0.28
CA ASN A 185 -11.30 -11.70 1.53
C ASN A 185 -10.25 -12.77 1.24
N LEU A 186 -9.02 -12.34 1.00
CA LEU A 186 -7.90 -13.20 0.66
C LEU A 186 -7.10 -13.56 1.91
N THR A 187 -6.83 -14.85 2.11
CA THR A 187 -5.95 -15.36 3.17
C THR A 187 -4.88 -16.27 2.59
N TRP A 188 -3.63 -16.14 3.04
CA TRP A 188 -2.51 -16.96 2.60
C TRP A 188 -1.46 -17.11 3.69
N THR A 189 -0.56 -18.08 3.52
CA THR A 189 0.62 -18.24 4.35
C THR A 189 1.74 -17.34 3.83
N PRO A 190 2.24 -16.36 4.60
CA PRO A 190 3.38 -15.54 4.19
C PRO A 190 4.63 -16.39 3.99
N ASP A 191 5.42 -16.08 2.95
CA ASP A 191 6.68 -16.77 2.67
C ASP A 191 7.70 -16.60 3.81
N GLN A 192 7.68 -15.43 4.45
CA GLN A 192 8.49 -15.14 5.63
C GLN A 192 7.59 -15.12 6.87
N MET A 193 7.61 -16.23 7.61
CA MET A 193 6.95 -16.28 8.91
C MET A 193 7.82 -15.62 10.00
N PRO A 194 7.21 -14.93 10.98
CA PRO A 194 7.91 -14.48 12.17
C PRO A 194 8.61 -15.62 12.89
N GLN A 195 9.74 -15.30 13.50
CA GLN A 195 10.49 -16.26 14.28
C GLN A 195 9.66 -16.75 15.46
N ARG A 196 9.50 -18.07 15.57
CA ARG A 196 8.72 -18.69 16.64
C ARG A 196 9.56 -18.91 17.90
N ALA A 197 8.89 -18.96 19.05
CA ALA A 197 9.54 -19.31 20.30
C ALA A 197 10.08 -20.75 20.23
N PRO A 198 11.26 -21.04 20.80
CA PRO A 198 11.80 -22.39 20.83
C PRO A 198 10.80 -23.37 21.49
N GLY A 199 10.56 -24.51 20.84
CA GLY A 199 9.65 -25.55 21.35
C GLY A 199 8.18 -25.42 20.96
N THR A 200 7.77 -24.38 20.21
CA THR A 200 6.42 -24.32 19.65
C THR A 200 6.27 -25.28 18.46
N PRO A 201 5.20 -26.10 18.37
CA PRO A 201 4.96 -26.97 17.22
C PRO A 201 4.89 -26.19 15.89
N ALA A 202 5.46 -26.75 14.83
CA ALA A 202 5.49 -26.14 13.49
C ALA A 202 4.09 -25.97 12.86
N ASP A 203 3.13 -26.80 13.25
CA ASP A 203 1.77 -26.79 12.70
C ASP A 203 0.79 -25.90 13.49
N GLN A 204 1.23 -25.31 14.60
CA GLN A 204 0.35 -24.46 15.39
C GLN A 204 0.13 -23.11 14.69
N PRO A 205 -1.13 -22.65 14.52
CA PRO A 205 -1.43 -21.34 13.97
C PRO A 205 -0.75 -20.23 14.77
N LEU A 206 -0.14 -19.27 14.06
CA LEU A 206 0.48 -18.12 14.69
C LEU A 206 -0.54 -16.99 14.77
N ARG A 207 -0.76 -16.45 15.98
CA ARG A 207 -1.61 -15.28 16.16
C ARG A 207 -0.78 -14.01 16.17
N VAL A 208 -0.93 -13.18 15.15
CA VAL A 208 -0.23 -11.89 15.03
C VAL A 208 -1.26 -10.78 14.96
N ASN A 209 -1.19 -9.83 15.91
CA ASN A 209 -2.14 -8.71 16.00
C ASN A 209 -3.62 -9.14 15.95
N GLY A 210 -3.93 -10.30 16.54
CA GLY A 210 -5.29 -10.84 16.58
C GLY A 210 -5.73 -11.66 15.36
N VAL A 211 -4.90 -11.78 14.32
CA VAL A 211 -5.13 -12.59 13.12
C VAL A 211 -4.42 -13.94 13.25
N ASP A 212 -5.14 -15.03 13.02
CA ASP A 212 -4.57 -16.38 13.01
C ASP A 212 -4.02 -16.70 11.61
N ILE A 213 -2.75 -17.08 11.55
CA ILE A 213 -2.06 -17.48 10.33
C ILE A 213 -1.85 -18.99 10.39
N ASP A 214 -2.47 -19.71 9.46
CA ASP A 214 -2.23 -21.13 9.27
C ASP A 214 -0.86 -21.32 8.59
N PRO A 215 0.12 -21.97 9.22
CA PRO A 215 1.43 -22.18 8.60
C PRO A 215 1.41 -23.20 7.45
N ASN A 216 0.34 -23.99 7.33
CA ASN A 216 0.15 -24.98 6.28
C ASN A 216 -0.82 -24.51 5.19
N GLY A 217 -1.23 -23.24 5.24
CA GLY A 217 -2.09 -22.64 4.23
C GLY A 217 -1.40 -22.43 2.87
N PRO A 218 -2.17 -22.04 1.84
CA PRO A 218 -1.66 -21.83 0.49
C PRO A 218 -0.71 -20.62 0.40
N SER A 219 0.20 -20.65 -0.57
CA SER A 219 0.95 -19.45 -1.00
C SER A 219 0.00 -18.37 -1.51
N ILE A 220 0.45 -17.10 -1.57
CA ILE A 220 -0.36 -16.02 -2.15
C ILE A 220 -0.81 -16.30 -3.60
N PHE A 221 0.04 -16.95 -4.40
CA PHE A 221 -0.28 -17.32 -5.79
C PHE A 221 -1.41 -18.36 -5.87
N THR A 222 -1.33 -19.38 -5.01
CA THR A 222 -2.35 -20.42 -4.89
C THR A 222 -3.65 -19.84 -4.34
N ALA A 223 -3.56 -18.99 -3.31
CA ALA A 223 -4.71 -18.35 -2.68
C ALA A 223 -5.49 -17.46 -3.69
N VAL A 224 -4.79 -16.64 -4.48
CA VAL A 224 -5.42 -15.83 -5.52
C VAL A 224 -6.17 -16.70 -6.54
N GLN A 225 -5.62 -17.89 -6.86
CA GLN A 225 -6.26 -18.85 -7.77
C GLN A 225 -7.48 -19.54 -7.17
N GLU A 226 -7.34 -20.13 -5.99
CA GLU A 226 -8.38 -20.96 -5.38
C GLU A 226 -9.50 -20.13 -4.75
N GLN A 227 -9.16 -19.01 -4.10
CA GLN A 227 -10.11 -18.20 -3.34
C GLN A 227 -10.75 -17.11 -4.20
N LEU A 228 -10.02 -16.50 -5.14
CA LEU A 228 -10.55 -15.43 -5.99
C LEU A 228 -10.93 -15.89 -7.40
N GLY A 229 -10.45 -17.05 -7.84
CA GLY A 229 -10.62 -17.48 -9.23
C GLY A 229 -9.83 -16.62 -10.21
N LEU A 230 -8.80 -15.91 -9.73
CA LEU A 230 -7.91 -15.06 -10.51
C LEU A 230 -6.50 -15.65 -10.52
N LYS A 231 -5.62 -15.20 -11.40
CA LYS A 231 -4.24 -15.70 -11.48
C LYS A 231 -3.28 -14.53 -11.62
N LEU A 232 -2.14 -14.63 -10.94
CA LEU A 232 -0.99 -13.78 -11.19
C LEU A 232 -0.13 -14.43 -12.27
N ASP A 233 -0.21 -13.88 -13.48
CA ASP A 233 0.54 -14.36 -14.63
C ASP A 233 1.82 -13.54 -14.83
N SER A 234 2.99 -14.18 -14.76
CA SER A 234 4.27 -13.48 -14.91
C SER A 234 4.45 -13.01 -16.35
N GLN A 235 4.56 -11.70 -16.54
CA GLN A 235 4.70 -11.09 -17.86
C GLN A 235 5.69 -9.93 -17.82
N ARG A 236 6.02 -9.36 -18.97
CA ARG A 236 6.67 -8.06 -19.05
C ARG A 236 5.64 -7.01 -19.41
N GLY A 237 5.81 -5.81 -18.88
CA GLY A 237 4.91 -4.70 -19.18
C GLY A 237 5.47 -3.35 -18.75
N PRO A 238 4.83 -2.26 -19.20
CA PRO A 238 5.21 -0.92 -18.81
C PRO A 238 4.97 -0.72 -17.32
N VAL A 239 6.02 -0.30 -16.63
CA VAL A 239 6.00 0.10 -15.23
C VAL A 239 6.49 1.53 -15.14
N ASP A 240 5.69 2.40 -14.51
CA ASP A 240 6.11 3.74 -14.17
C ASP A 240 7.06 3.68 -12.98
N ILE A 241 8.24 4.26 -13.17
CA ILE A 241 9.33 4.35 -12.21
C ILE A 241 9.55 5.81 -11.89
N LEU A 242 9.65 6.12 -10.60
CA LEU A 242 10.12 7.41 -10.15
C LEU A 242 11.66 7.37 -10.08
N VAL A 243 12.29 8.17 -10.92
CA VAL A 243 13.75 8.30 -10.95
C VAL A 243 14.16 9.51 -10.13
N ILE A 244 15.06 9.31 -9.17
CA ILE A 244 15.72 10.37 -8.42
C ILE A 244 16.94 10.83 -9.21
N ASP A 245 16.85 12.01 -9.81
CA ASP A 245 17.95 12.58 -10.61
C ASP A 245 19.05 13.13 -9.73
N ARG A 246 18.65 13.81 -8.64
CA ARG A 246 19.56 14.47 -7.72
C ARG A 246 18.92 14.53 -6.35
N ALA A 247 19.75 14.26 -5.34
CA ALA A 247 19.51 14.67 -3.97
C ALA A 247 20.85 15.07 -3.37
N GLU A 248 20.81 16.05 -2.50
CA GLU A 248 21.93 16.52 -1.70
C GLU A 248 21.63 16.20 -0.24
N HIS A 249 22.69 15.97 0.55
CA HIS A 249 22.54 15.99 2.00
C HIS A 249 21.96 17.36 2.40
N PRO A 250 21.06 17.38 3.38
CA PRO A 250 20.48 18.64 3.83
C PRO A 250 21.60 19.49 4.41
N VAL A 251 21.55 20.80 4.17
CA VAL A 251 22.49 21.74 4.77
C VAL A 251 22.31 21.68 6.29
N GLU A 252 23.36 21.32 7.01
CA GLU A 252 23.40 21.44 8.46
C GLU A 252 23.45 22.93 8.83
N ASP A 253 22.65 23.28 9.84
CA ASP A 253 22.54 24.64 10.37
C ASP A 253 23.18 24.74 11.76
#